data_AF-A0A7Y4S8R7-F1
#
_entry.id   AF-A0A7Y4S8R7-F1
#
_cell.length_a   1.000
_cell.length_b   1.000
_cell.length_c   1.000
_cell.angle_alpha   90.00
_cell.angle_beta   90.00
_cell.angle_gamma   90.00
#
_symmetry.space_group_name_H-M   'P 1'
#
loop_
_entity.id
_entity.type
_entity.pdbx_description
1 polymer ?
#
loop_
_entity_poly.entity_id
_entity_poly.type
_entity_poly.pdbx_seq_one_letter_code
_entity_poly.pdbx_strand_id
1 'polypeptide(L)'
;MGFATQLSSRPDIYFSLCAPAYRPPLSMRRVSILPWRSTPSLVILQCRGITNQILSRHILRRLKMKNSNGFLKPTALSMALIFTLFATGCGGGGSSSPAAVTPTPTPTPTPPLTVVVPTVPGAGTGLGGIGKGPAPVVLGGAGNYVILASTAISTTGVTAITGALALSPNAAVGITGFGALPLDATGCFSTSTLVTGMIYAADYNTLGCTTPAVLTTAVGDMLTAYTDAAGRAADFTELGAGDISGMTLPAGTYKWSTGVLMTSDVTLTGGPNDVWIFEVAQDVTLANGVKIVLAGGALPKNIFWQVAGGTGVAIGTTAHMEGVILATKAITLNTGATVNGRLLAQTAVTLNAVALTQPAP
;
A
#
# COMPACT_ATOMS: atom_id res chain seq x y z
N MET A 1 58.00 -34.34 -18.08
CA MET A 1 57.72 -35.77 -18.36
C MET A 1 57.31 -36.45 -17.05
N GLY A 2 56.19 -37.17 -17.05
CA GLY A 2 55.95 -38.32 -16.17
C GLY A 2 55.37 -38.08 -14.76
N PHE A 3 54.07 -38.35 -14.63
CA PHE A 3 53.33 -38.63 -13.39
C PHE A 3 53.92 -39.80 -12.57
N ALA A 4 53.75 -39.78 -11.24
CA ALA A 4 53.28 -40.95 -10.46
C ALA A 4 52.94 -40.58 -8.99
N THR A 5 51.71 -40.90 -8.62
CA THR A 5 51.07 -40.91 -7.29
C THR A 5 51.60 -42.05 -6.41
N GLN A 6 51.56 -41.93 -5.08
CA GLN A 6 51.33 -43.07 -4.15
C GLN A 6 51.02 -42.57 -2.72
N LEU A 7 50.25 -43.40 -2.00
CA LEU A 7 49.56 -43.12 -0.73
C LEU A 7 50.49 -43.23 0.48
N SER A 8 50.10 -42.60 1.61
CA SER A 8 50.61 -42.99 2.93
C SER A 8 49.51 -42.99 3.99
N SER A 9 49.34 -44.19 4.54
CA SER A 9 48.51 -44.65 5.66
C SER A 9 48.95 -44.09 7.04
N ARG A 10 47.99 -43.93 7.96
CA ARG A 10 48.19 -43.75 9.42
C ARG A 10 48.63 -45.07 10.08
N PRO A 11 49.25 -45.06 11.28
CA PRO A 11 48.49 -45.38 12.51
C PRO A 11 48.98 -44.74 13.85
N ASP A 12 48.06 -44.69 14.84
CA ASP A 12 48.17 -44.95 16.32
C ASP A 12 49.15 -44.20 17.28
N ILE A 13 48.99 -43.98 18.62
CA ILE A 13 48.02 -44.08 19.75
C ILE A 13 48.69 -43.38 21.01
N TYR A 14 47.92 -42.97 22.05
CA TYR A 14 48.15 -42.91 23.55
C TYR A 14 47.73 -41.55 24.22
N PHE A 15 46.62 -41.44 25.01
CA PHE A 15 46.37 -41.68 26.48
C PHE A 15 47.15 -40.72 27.43
N SER A 16 46.70 -40.13 28.56
CA SER A 16 45.57 -40.31 29.52
C SER A 16 45.55 -39.20 30.63
N LEU A 17 44.42 -39.10 31.39
CA LEU A 17 44.18 -38.56 32.78
C LEU A 17 43.98 -37.03 32.97
N CYS A 18 43.06 -36.49 33.80
CA CYS A 18 42.49 -36.95 35.08
C CYS A 18 41.12 -36.27 35.42
N ALA A 19 40.25 -36.94 36.19
CA ALA A 19 39.01 -36.42 36.84
C ALA A 19 39.25 -36.12 38.34
N PRO A 20 38.28 -35.53 39.10
CA PRO A 20 37.31 -36.32 39.91
C PRO A 20 35.89 -35.66 39.99
N ALA A 21 34.74 -36.36 39.90
CA ALA A 21 34.05 -37.34 40.78
C ALA A 21 33.26 -36.75 41.98
N TYR A 22 31.92 -36.93 41.99
CA TYR A 22 31.14 -37.36 43.17
C TYR A 22 29.76 -37.94 42.78
N ARG A 23 29.27 -38.89 43.59
CA ARG A 23 28.39 -40.05 43.26
C ARG A 23 26.98 -40.02 43.97
N PRO A 24 26.06 -40.99 43.69
CA PRO A 24 24.58 -40.94 43.76
C PRO A 24 23.98 -41.63 45.02
N PRO A 25 22.68 -42.06 45.03
CA PRO A 25 22.39 -43.50 44.77
C PRO A 25 21.01 -43.92 44.16
N LEU A 26 21.09 -45.00 43.35
CA LEU A 26 20.29 -46.26 43.30
C LEU A 26 18.74 -46.20 43.21
N SER A 27 18.05 -46.95 42.34
CA SER A 27 17.99 -48.43 42.32
C SER A 27 17.34 -49.00 41.03
N MET A 28 17.89 -50.13 40.57
CA MET A 28 17.50 -50.98 39.43
C MET A 28 16.21 -51.80 39.64
N ARG A 29 15.61 -52.29 38.54
CA ARG A 29 15.46 -53.74 38.28
C ARG A 29 15.16 -54.08 36.80
N ARG A 30 15.78 -55.18 36.34
CA ARG A 30 15.70 -55.89 35.03
C ARG A 30 14.31 -56.53 34.81
N VAL A 31 13.87 -57.00 33.63
CA VAL A 31 14.24 -58.29 32.98
C VAL A 31 13.62 -58.40 31.55
N SER A 32 14.50 -58.64 30.56
CA SER A 32 14.58 -59.64 29.45
C SER A 32 13.37 -60.27 28.68
N ILE A 33 13.43 -60.16 27.33
CA ILE A 33 13.46 -61.19 26.22
C ILE A 33 12.17 -61.85 25.61
N LEU A 34 11.94 -61.52 24.29
CA LEU A 34 11.42 -62.28 23.08
C LEU A 34 9.98 -62.91 23.05
N PRO A 35 9.45 -63.41 21.89
CA PRO A 35 8.82 -62.69 20.76
C PRO A 35 7.44 -63.27 20.28
N TRP A 36 6.89 -62.74 19.17
CA TRP A 36 5.96 -63.38 18.18
C TRP A 36 4.41 -63.12 18.21
N ARG A 37 3.94 -62.62 17.04
CA ARG A 37 2.66 -62.81 16.29
C ARG A 37 1.33 -62.07 16.59
N SER A 38 0.85 -61.40 15.51
CA SER A 38 -0.53 -61.25 14.96
C SER A 38 -1.66 -60.69 15.85
N THR A 39 -2.31 -59.55 15.57
CA THR A 39 -3.32 -59.25 14.51
C THR A 39 -3.79 -57.77 14.67
N PRO A 40 -4.48 -57.15 13.69
CA PRO A 40 -4.83 -55.73 13.76
C PRO A 40 -6.16 -55.50 14.49
N SER A 41 -6.27 -54.42 15.27
CA SER A 41 -7.53 -53.93 15.83
C SER A 41 -7.66 -52.42 15.63
N LEU A 42 -8.48 -52.10 14.64
CA LEU A 42 -9.46 -51.02 14.55
C LEU A 42 -9.49 -50.01 15.72
N VAL A 43 -9.08 -48.76 15.47
CA VAL A 43 -9.48 -47.59 16.26
C VAL A 43 -10.36 -46.70 15.40
N ILE A 44 -11.56 -46.48 15.93
CA ILE A 44 -12.66 -45.68 15.40
C ILE A 44 -12.31 -44.20 15.62
N LEU A 45 -12.23 -43.40 14.55
CA LEU A 45 -12.39 -41.95 14.64
C LEU A 45 -13.77 -41.59 14.08
N GLN A 46 -14.60 -41.02 14.96
CA GLN A 46 -15.94 -40.55 14.64
C GLN A 46 -15.88 -39.42 13.62
N CYS A 47 -16.57 -39.61 12.49
CA CYS A 47 -17.00 -38.54 11.60
C CYS A 47 -18.53 -38.61 11.50
N ARG A 48 -19.21 -37.63 12.11
CA ARG A 48 -20.61 -37.24 11.84
C ARG A 48 -20.60 -35.71 11.84
N GLY A 49 -21.14 -35.00 10.86
CA GLY A 49 -21.90 -35.40 9.70
C GLY A 49 -22.70 -34.17 9.24
N ILE A 50 -22.73 -33.92 7.93
CA ILE A 50 -23.83 -33.17 7.29
C ILE A 50 -24.17 -33.89 5.99
N THR A 51 -25.14 -34.78 6.08
CA THR A 51 -26.08 -35.19 5.01
C THR A 51 -27.01 -33.98 4.74
N ASN A 52 -27.66 -33.72 3.61
CA ASN A 52 -28.13 -34.51 2.46
C ASN A 52 -28.52 -33.45 1.38
N GLN A 53 -28.16 -33.61 0.09
CA GLN A 53 -29.07 -34.02 -1.03
C GLN A 53 -30.07 -32.91 -1.50
N ILE A 54 -30.41 -32.70 -2.79
CA ILE A 54 -30.67 -33.62 -3.89
C ILE A 54 -30.89 -32.81 -5.21
N LEU A 55 -30.46 -33.38 -6.36
CA LEU A 55 -30.99 -33.25 -7.75
C LEU A 55 -31.03 -31.89 -8.49
N SER A 56 -30.90 -31.75 -9.82
CA SER A 56 -30.77 -32.67 -10.97
C SER A 56 -30.47 -31.85 -12.26
N ARG A 57 -29.85 -32.51 -13.26
CA ARG A 57 -29.92 -32.29 -14.74
C ARG A 57 -29.20 -31.04 -15.30
N HIS A 58 -28.03 -31.15 -15.94
CA HIS A 58 -27.79 -31.56 -17.35
C HIS A 58 -28.76 -30.96 -18.38
N ILE A 59 -28.27 -30.03 -19.21
CA ILE A 59 -28.51 -29.91 -20.67
C ILE A 59 -27.38 -29.06 -21.28
N LEU A 60 -26.74 -29.61 -22.34
CA LEU A 60 -25.80 -28.93 -23.23
C LEU A 60 -26.51 -27.85 -24.07
N ARG A 61 -25.80 -26.77 -24.43
CA ARG A 61 -25.44 -26.45 -25.83
C ARG A 61 -24.65 -25.14 -25.96
N ARG A 62 -23.50 -25.25 -26.64
CA ARG A 62 -22.80 -24.13 -27.31
C ARG A 62 -23.68 -23.60 -28.43
N LEU A 63 -23.76 -22.29 -28.61
CA LEU A 63 -24.04 -21.69 -29.92
C LEU A 63 -23.14 -20.46 -30.14
N LYS A 64 -22.42 -20.53 -31.25
CA LYS A 64 -21.55 -19.51 -31.84
C LYS A 64 -22.41 -18.48 -32.58
N MET A 65 -21.91 -17.24 -32.59
CA MET A 65 -22.20 -16.11 -33.48
C MET A 65 -23.14 -16.31 -34.67
N LYS A 66 -24.08 -15.37 -34.84
CA LYS A 66 -24.41 -14.79 -36.14
C LYS A 66 -24.82 -13.32 -36.01
N ASN A 67 -24.07 -12.51 -36.75
CA ASN A 67 -24.25 -11.11 -37.07
C ASN A 67 -25.37 -10.97 -38.12
N SER A 68 -26.25 -9.96 -37.99
CA SER A 68 -26.86 -9.25 -39.12
C SER A 68 -27.80 -8.12 -38.65
N ASN A 69 -27.31 -6.90 -38.86
CA ASN A 69 -27.98 -5.68 -39.35
C ASN A 69 -29.51 -5.71 -39.55
N GLY A 70 -30.16 -4.64 -39.08
CA GLY A 70 -31.26 -4.04 -39.83
C GLY A 70 -32.44 -3.51 -39.01
N PHE A 71 -32.58 -2.18 -39.09
CA PHE A 71 -33.84 -1.51 -39.45
C PHE A 71 -34.88 -1.14 -38.35
N LEU A 72 -35.15 0.18 -38.33
CA LEU A 72 -36.36 0.93 -37.96
C LEU A 72 -36.64 1.30 -36.48
N LYS A 73 -36.89 2.62 -36.34
CA LYS A 73 -37.28 3.39 -35.14
C LYS A 73 -38.82 3.30 -34.89
N PRO A 74 -39.45 4.22 -34.11
CA PRO A 74 -40.03 3.97 -32.78
C PRO A 74 -41.57 4.09 -32.75
N THR A 75 -42.26 3.58 -31.72
CA THR A 75 -43.51 4.17 -31.23
C THR A 75 -43.94 3.59 -29.88
N ALA A 76 -44.62 4.45 -29.13
CA ALA A 76 -45.08 4.30 -27.77
C ALA A 76 -46.18 3.23 -27.57
N LEU A 77 -46.30 2.71 -26.34
CA LEU A 77 -47.56 2.66 -25.59
C LEU A 77 -47.33 2.28 -24.12
N SER A 78 -47.92 3.10 -23.23
CA SER A 78 -48.56 2.82 -21.92
C SER A 78 -48.20 1.56 -21.12
N MET A 79 -47.94 1.72 -19.81
CA MET A 79 -48.88 1.29 -18.74
C MET A 79 -48.37 1.73 -17.34
N ALA A 80 -49.25 2.40 -16.59
CA ALA A 80 -49.05 2.76 -15.20
C ALA A 80 -49.33 1.57 -14.25
N LEU A 81 -48.65 1.51 -13.11
CA LEU A 81 -49.19 0.88 -11.90
C LEU A 81 -48.60 1.51 -10.63
N ILE A 82 -49.50 2.05 -9.81
CA ILE A 82 -49.31 2.60 -8.46
C ILE A 82 -49.52 1.46 -7.46
N PHE A 83 -48.75 1.39 -6.38
CA PHE A 83 -49.18 0.72 -5.15
C PHE A 83 -48.68 1.43 -3.89
N THR A 84 -49.58 1.49 -2.91
CA THR A 84 -49.72 2.42 -1.79
C THR A 84 -49.12 1.94 -0.47
N LEU A 85 -48.85 2.93 0.41
CA LEU A 85 -48.58 2.82 1.85
C LEU A 85 -49.64 2.01 2.63
N PHE A 86 -49.20 1.41 3.75
CA PHE A 86 -50.04 1.21 4.93
C PHE A 86 -49.31 1.64 6.20
N ALA A 87 -50.01 2.42 7.02
CA ALA A 87 -49.72 2.74 8.41
C ALA A 87 -51.00 2.47 9.23
N THR A 88 -50.89 1.88 10.41
CA THR A 88 -51.96 1.81 11.42
C THR A 88 -51.38 1.64 12.83
N GLY A 89 -51.86 2.46 13.79
CA GLY A 89 -51.64 2.39 15.26
C GLY A 89 -52.47 1.27 15.93
N CYS A 90 -52.71 1.16 17.25
CA CYS A 90 -52.75 2.10 18.38
C CYS A 90 -52.94 1.32 19.73
N GLY A 91 -52.62 1.94 20.89
CA GLY A 91 -53.20 1.72 22.25
C GLY A 91 -52.41 0.81 23.22
N GLY A 92 -52.27 1.04 24.54
CA GLY A 92 -52.70 2.06 25.51
C GLY A 92 -52.92 1.44 26.94
N GLY A 93 -52.43 2.08 28.02
CA GLY A 93 -52.87 1.87 29.43
C GLY A 93 -51.88 1.24 30.43
N GLY A 94 -51.66 1.85 31.61
CA GLY A 94 -50.65 1.44 32.62
C GLY A 94 -51.16 1.28 34.07
N SER A 95 -50.27 0.92 35.01
CA SER A 95 -50.23 1.35 36.45
C SER A 95 -49.15 0.63 37.31
N SER A 96 -48.30 1.45 37.97
CA SER A 96 -47.67 1.41 39.33
C SER A 96 -46.90 0.20 39.97
N SER A 97 -45.56 0.37 40.08
CA SER A 97 -44.58 0.32 41.24
C SER A 97 -44.60 -0.75 42.38
N PRO A 98 -43.51 -0.99 43.18
CA PRO A 98 -42.16 -0.34 43.21
C PRO A 98 -40.91 -1.26 43.44
N ALA A 99 -39.73 -0.62 43.38
CA ALA A 99 -38.46 -0.89 44.10
C ALA A 99 -37.41 -1.92 43.57
N ALA A 100 -36.30 -1.40 43.05
CA ALA A 100 -34.94 -1.62 43.61
C ALA A 100 -33.98 -0.56 43.03
N VAL A 101 -33.42 0.29 43.89
CA VAL A 101 -32.45 1.34 43.54
C VAL A 101 -31.05 0.72 43.58
N THR A 102 -30.42 0.55 42.41
CA THR A 102 -28.97 0.35 42.29
C THR A 102 -28.30 1.71 42.11
N PRO A 103 -27.24 2.04 42.88
CA PRO A 103 -26.55 3.32 42.71
C PRO A 103 -25.80 3.35 41.37
N THR A 104 -26.14 4.35 40.55
CA THR A 104 -25.45 4.72 39.32
C THR A 104 -24.02 5.20 39.64
N PRO A 105 -22.98 4.75 38.93
CA PRO A 105 -21.65 5.32 39.11
C PRO A 105 -21.64 6.78 38.62
N THR A 106 -21.22 7.68 39.50
CA THR A 106 -20.95 9.09 39.22
C THR A 106 -20.01 9.22 38.01
N PRO A 107 -20.35 9.98 36.95
CA PRO A 107 -19.38 10.27 35.90
C PRO A 107 -18.29 11.19 36.48
N THR A 108 -17.06 10.66 36.54
CA THR A 108 -15.86 11.46 36.78
C THR A 108 -15.81 12.60 35.76
N PRO A 109 -15.63 13.87 36.17
CA PRO A 109 -15.46 14.96 35.21
C PRO A 109 -14.14 14.76 34.47
N THR A 110 -14.21 14.23 33.26
CA THR A 110 -13.10 14.26 32.32
C THR A 110 -12.80 15.73 32.02
N PRO A 111 -11.57 16.23 32.23
CA PRO A 111 -11.23 17.58 31.84
C PRO A 111 -11.49 17.73 30.33
N PRO A 112 -12.07 18.85 29.87
CA PRO A 112 -12.29 19.04 28.45
C PRO A 112 -10.92 19.03 27.76
N LEU A 113 -10.73 18.06 26.88
CA LEU A 113 -9.68 18.15 25.87
C LEU A 113 -10.01 19.38 25.05
N THR A 114 -9.27 20.46 25.28
CA THR A 114 -9.30 21.63 24.42
C THR A 114 -8.67 21.20 23.11
N VAL A 115 -9.50 20.75 22.18
CA VAL A 115 -9.12 20.66 20.77
C VAL A 115 -8.89 22.10 20.33
N VAL A 116 -7.63 22.51 20.33
CA VAL A 116 -7.21 23.73 19.64
C VAL A 116 -7.40 23.44 18.16
N VAL A 117 -8.59 23.75 17.64
CA VAL A 117 -8.76 23.95 16.21
C VAL A 117 -7.83 25.11 15.86
N PRO A 118 -6.83 24.94 14.98
CA PRO A 118 -5.95 26.03 14.62
C PRO A 118 -6.81 27.14 14.01
N THR A 119 -6.96 28.25 14.71
CA THR A 119 -7.79 29.38 14.28
C THR A 119 -7.13 30.22 13.17
N VAL A 120 -5.94 29.82 12.74
CA VAL A 120 -5.20 30.41 11.62
C VAL A 120 -4.80 29.27 10.67
N PRO A 121 -5.27 29.26 9.42
CA PRO A 121 -4.85 28.25 8.45
C PRO A 121 -3.31 28.24 8.29
N GLY A 122 -2.71 27.05 8.34
CA GLY A 122 -1.25 26.88 8.34
C GLY A 122 -0.57 27.02 9.71
N ALA A 123 -1.34 27.15 10.81
CA ALA A 123 -0.81 27.07 12.16
C ALA A 123 -0.44 25.63 12.51
N GLY A 124 0.82 25.30 12.28
CA GLY A 124 1.47 24.08 12.73
C GLY A 124 2.98 24.30 12.77
N THR A 125 3.70 23.30 13.25
CA THR A 125 5.16 23.39 13.51
C THR A 125 6.02 23.15 12.27
N GLY A 126 5.42 22.70 11.16
CA GLY A 126 6.14 22.29 9.95
C GLY A 126 7.26 21.30 10.26
N LEU A 127 8.29 21.31 9.41
CA LEU A 127 9.51 20.53 9.63
C LEU A 127 10.34 21.14 10.77
N GLY A 128 10.60 20.35 11.81
CA GLY A 128 11.52 20.72 12.91
C GLY A 128 11.02 21.81 13.87
N GLY A 129 9.73 22.16 13.89
CA GLY A 129 9.22 23.17 14.82
C GLY A 129 9.31 24.62 14.33
N ILE A 130 9.87 24.84 13.15
CA ILE A 130 10.26 26.16 12.63
C ILE A 130 9.55 26.53 11.32
N GLY A 131 8.71 25.63 10.78
CA GLY A 131 7.92 25.86 9.58
C GLY A 131 6.43 26.07 9.89
N LYS A 132 5.64 26.19 8.84
CA LYS A 132 4.16 26.22 8.86
C LYS A 132 3.57 24.90 8.38
N GLY A 133 2.27 24.73 8.64
CA GLY A 133 1.53 23.53 8.26
C GLY A 133 1.81 22.34 9.20
N PRO A 134 1.28 21.15 8.87
CA PRO A 134 1.37 19.98 9.73
C PRO A 134 2.81 19.46 9.86
N ALA A 135 3.04 18.55 10.82
CA ALA A 135 4.30 17.80 10.84
C ALA A 135 4.47 16.99 9.53
N PRO A 136 5.69 16.78 9.02
CA PRO A 136 5.92 15.97 7.83
C PRO A 136 5.38 14.53 7.99
N VAL A 137 5.01 13.89 6.89
CA VAL A 137 4.65 12.47 6.87
C VAL A 137 5.91 11.63 6.89
N VAL A 138 5.99 10.67 7.82
CA VAL A 138 7.16 9.79 7.95
C VAL A 138 7.07 8.66 6.94
N LEU A 139 7.96 8.64 5.94
CA LEU A 139 7.93 7.65 4.86
C LEU A 139 8.63 6.32 5.21
N GLY A 140 9.42 6.27 6.29
CA GLY A 140 10.22 5.10 6.63
C GLY A 140 11.08 4.61 5.45
N GLY A 141 11.13 3.28 5.26
CA GLY A 141 11.80 2.63 4.15
C GLY A 141 11.25 2.97 2.78
N ALA A 142 9.98 3.39 2.66
CA ALA A 142 9.42 3.86 1.39
C ALA A 142 10.13 5.13 0.89
N GLY A 143 10.65 5.95 1.81
CA GLY A 143 11.42 7.15 1.51
C GLY A 143 12.76 6.90 0.80
N ASN A 144 13.19 5.66 0.64
CA ASN A 144 14.39 5.33 -0.12
C ASN A 144 14.14 5.20 -1.64
N TYR A 145 12.87 5.14 -2.06
CA TYR A 145 12.50 4.87 -3.44
C TYR A 145 11.81 6.07 -4.09
N VAL A 146 12.19 6.37 -5.33
CA VAL A 146 11.50 7.35 -6.17
C VAL A 146 10.21 6.78 -6.76
N ILE A 147 10.19 5.47 -6.99
CA ILE A 147 8.97 4.71 -7.32
C ILE A 147 8.89 3.49 -6.42
N LEU A 148 7.78 3.33 -5.71
CA LEU A 148 7.42 2.09 -5.02
C LEU A 148 6.02 1.69 -5.45
N ALA A 149 5.87 0.48 -5.98
CA ALA A 149 4.58 -0.04 -6.42
C ALA A 149 4.36 -1.47 -5.93
N SER A 150 3.10 -1.91 -5.90
CA SER A 150 2.77 -3.27 -5.45
C SER A 150 2.44 -4.26 -6.57
N THR A 151 1.89 -3.79 -7.69
CA THR A 151 1.39 -4.68 -8.75
C THR A 151 2.18 -4.56 -10.06
N ALA A 152 2.56 -3.35 -10.49
CA ALA A 152 3.35 -3.19 -11.71
C ALA A 152 4.06 -1.83 -11.75
N ILE A 153 5.19 -1.78 -12.46
CA ILE A 153 5.82 -0.54 -12.90
C ILE A 153 6.07 -0.69 -14.40
N SER A 154 5.45 0.16 -15.21
CA SER A 154 5.61 0.10 -16.66
C SER A 154 6.09 1.44 -17.20
N THR A 155 6.89 1.39 -18.25
CA THR A 155 7.27 2.57 -19.01
C THR A 155 7.21 2.32 -20.51
N THR A 156 6.85 3.34 -21.28
CA THR A 156 7.03 3.38 -22.73
C THR A 156 7.74 4.67 -23.13
N GLY A 157 8.39 4.69 -24.30
CA GLY A 157 9.11 5.87 -24.78
C GLY A 157 10.40 6.19 -24.00
N VAL A 158 10.92 7.40 -24.19
CA VAL A 158 12.17 7.87 -23.59
C VAL A 158 11.89 8.38 -22.17
N THR A 159 12.10 7.51 -21.18
CA THR A 159 11.92 7.83 -19.76
C THR A 159 13.27 8.03 -19.08
N ALA A 160 13.35 9.00 -18.17
CA ALA A 160 14.54 9.27 -17.37
C ALA A 160 14.16 9.35 -15.89
N ILE A 161 14.68 8.44 -15.08
CA ILE A 161 14.41 8.37 -13.64
C ILE A 161 15.71 8.59 -12.88
N THR A 162 15.70 9.47 -11.88
CA THR A 162 16.79 9.65 -10.92
C THR A 162 16.32 9.23 -9.55
N GLY A 163 16.85 8.10 -9.05
CA GLY A 163 16.45 7.47 -7.80
C GLY A 163 16.17 5.97 -7.96
N ALA A 164 16.07 5.27 -6.83
CA ALA A 164 15.80 3.84 -6.80
C ALA A 164 14.33 3.52 -7.02
N LEU A 165 14.02 2.40 -7.66
CA LEU A 165 12.65 1.93 -7.84
C LEU A 165 12.45 0.53 -7.29
N ALA A 166 11.25 0.24 -6.81
CA ALA A 166 10.92 -1.00 -6.13
C ALA A 166 9.53 -1.52 -6.47
N LEU A 167 9.43 -2.82 -6.71
CA LEU A 167 8.17 -3.53 -6.90
C LEU A 167 8.03 -4.67 -5.88
N SER A 168 7.01 -4.62 -5.04
CA SER A 168 6.74 -5.67 -4.05
C SER A 168 5.28 -5.65 -3.60
N PRO A 169 4.58 -6.78 -3.51
CA PRO A 169 5.12 -8.16 -3.49
C PRO A 169 5.30 -8.79 -4.87
N ASN A 170 5.02 -8.07 -5.97
CA ASN A 170 5.18 -8.64 -7.30
C ASN A 170 6.67 -8.80 -7.68
N ALA A 171 6.93 -9.78 -8.55
CA ALA A 171 8.24 -10.09 -9.10
C ALA A 171 8.67 -9.09 -10.18
N ALA A 172 9.95 -9.12 -10.55
CA ALA A 172 10.57 -8.24 -11.54
C ALA A 172 9.90 -8.30 -12.92
N VAL A 173 9.19 -9.39 -13.24
CA VAL A 173 8.37 -9.51 -14.46
C VAL A 173 7.28 -8.44 -14.57
N GLY A 174 6.83 -7.88 -13.44
CA GLY A 174 5.91 -6.74 -13.41
C GLY A 174 6.56 -5.38 -13.69
N ILE A 175 7.89 -5.34 -13.83
CA ILE A 175 8.67 -4.18 -14.25
C ILE A 175 8.88 -4.29 -15.77
N THR A 176 8.13 -3.50 -16.54
CA THR A 176 8.05 -3.66 -18.00
C THR A 176 8.43 -2.40 -18.75
N GLY A 177 9.04 -2.57 -19.93
CA GLY A 177 9.45 -1.45 -20.81
C GLY A 177 10.74 -0.73 -20.40
N PHE A 178 11.42 -1.19 -19.35
CA PHE A 178 12.73 -0.67 -18.91
C PHE A 178 13.93 -1.25 -19.68
N GLY A 179 13.68 -1.89 -20.83
CA GLY A 179 14.71 -2.61 -21.58
C GLY A 179 15.20 -3.86 -20.85
N ALA A 180 16.46 -4.24 -21.07
CA ALA A 180 17.09 -5.32 -20.34
C ALA A 180 17.33 -4.92 -18.88
N LEU A 181 16.98 -5.81 -17.96
CA LEU A 181 17.20 -5.65 -16.52
C LEU A 181 18.27 -6.66 -16.05
N PRO A 182 19.55 -6.46 -16.39
CA PRO A 182 20.62 -7.34 -15.90
C PRO A 182 20.65 -7.27 -14.38
N LEU A 183 20.61 -8.43 -13.75
CA LEU A 183 20.78 -8.57 -12.31
C LEU A 183 22.26 -8.36 -11.97
N ASP A 184 22.54 -7.60 -10.92
CA ASP A 184 23.89 -7.42 -10.40
C ASP A 184 24.48 -8.76 -9.90
N ALA A 185 25.81 -8.83 -9.78
CA ALA A 185 26.54 -10.01 -9.31
C ALA A 185 26.09 -10.48 -7.91
N THR A 186 25.59 -9.57 -7.07
CA THR A 186 25.02 -9.89 -5.74
C THR A 186 23.62 -10.51 -5.82
N GLY A 187 22.92 -10.37 -6.95
CA GLY A 187 21.56 -10.86 -7.08
C GLY A 187 20.49 -10.01 -6.40
N CYS A 188 20.87 -8.85 -5.87
CA CYS A 188 20.03 -8.01 -5.00
C CYS A 188 19.20 -6.96 -5.73
N PHE A 189 19.68 -6.49 -6.88
CA PHE A 189 19.08 -5.41 -7.66
C PHE A 189 19.44 -5.60 -9.13
N SER A 190 18.69 -4.92 -9.99
CA SER A 190 19.01 -4.79 -11.41
C SER A 190 19.22 -3.32 -11.78
N THR A 191 19.67 -3.09 -13.01
CA THR A 191 19.90 -1.75 -13.55
C THR A 191 19.20 -1.56 -14.89
N SER A 192 18.91 -0.33 -15.28
CA SER A 192 18.39 0.03 -16.60
C SER A 192 19.04 1.33 -17.07
N THR A 193 19.20 1.52 -18.38
CA THR A 193 19.67 2.78 -18.96
C THR A 193 18.71 3.95 -18.76
N LEU A 194 17.44 3.67 -18.42
CA LEU A 194 16.43 4.68 -18.13
C LEU A 194 16.45 5.15 -16.67
N VAL A 195 17.26 4.51 -15.81
CA VAL A 195 17.23 4.70 -14.37
C VAL A 195 18.64 4.99 -13.85
N THR A 196 18.84 6.21 -13.38
CA THR A 196 20.00 6.58 -12.56
C THR A 196 19.71 6.19 -11.12
N GLY A 197 19.88 4.90 -10.82
CA GLY A 197 19.52 4.29 -9.56
C GLY A 197 19.42 2.77 -9.67
N MET A 198 19.02 2.12 -8.58
CA MET A 198 18.86 0.67 -8.52
C MET A 198 17.40 0.26 -8.65
N ILE A 199 17.16 -0.87 -9.29
CA ILE A 199 15.85 -1.48 -9.48
C ILE A 199 15.75 -2.68 -8.54
N TYR A 200 14.70 -2.74 -7.74
CA TYR A 200 14.46 -3.82 -6.77
C TYR A 200 13.11 -4.49 -7.03
N ALA A 201 13.05 -5.80 -6.84
CA ALA A 201 11.83 -6.58 -6.96
C ALA A 201 11.76 -7.68 -5.90
N ALA A 202 10.55 -8.18 -5.60
CA ALA A 202 10.33 -9.15 -4.53
C ALA A 202 10.99 -10.52 -4.76
N ASP A 203 11.29 -10.87 -6.01
CA ASP A 203 11.96 -12.12 -6.40
C ASP A 203 13.50 -11.99 -6.47
N TYR A 204 14.08 -10.83 -6.13
CA TYR A 204 15.53 -10.66 -5.99
C TYR A 204 16.04 -11.24 -4.67
N ASN A 205 15.85 -12.56 -4.53
CA ASN A 205 16.16 -13.36 -3.34
C ASN A 205 17.37 -14.28 -3.56
N THR A 206 18.11 -14.06 -4.64
CA THR A 206 19.26 -14.90 -5.01
C THR A 206 20.47 -14.59 -4.11
N LEU A 207 21.35 -15.58 -3.95
CA LEU A 207 22.66 -15.44 -3.29
C LEU A 207 22.64 -14.85 -1.86
N GLY A 208 21.55 -15.03 -1.12
CA GLY A 208 21.42 -14.57 0.27
C GLY A 208 21.01 -13.11 0.42
N CYS A 209 20.52 -12.48 -0.65
CA CYS A 209 20.07 -11.10 -0.59
C CYS A 209 18.83 -10.90 0.30
N THR A 210 18.80 -9.80 1.04
CA THR A 210 17.67 -9.41 1.92
C THR A 210 16.66 -8.49 1.24
N THR A 211 16.77 -8.23 -0.07
CA THR A 211 15.86 -7.34 -0.82
C THR A 211 14.38 -7.62 -0.54
N PRO A 212 13.86 -8.86 -0.56
CA PRO A 212 12.43 -9.11 -0.34
C PRO A 212 11.95 -8.65 1.05
N ALA A 213 12.76 -8.84 2.09
CA ALA A 213 12.43 -8.41 3.45
C ALA A 213 12.44 -6.88 3.55
N VAL A 214 13.45 -6.23 2.98
CA VAL A 214 13.55 -4.76 2.93
C VAL A 214 12.36 -4.16 2.17
N LEU A 215 11.96 -4.75 1.05
CA LEU A 215 10.81 -4.29 0.27
C LEU A 215 9.48 -4.51 0.99
N THR A 216 9.34 -5.62 1.74
CA THR A 216 8.16 -5.86 2.58
C THR A 216 8.02 -4.76 3.65
N THR A 217 9.12 -4.39 4.30
CA THR A 217 9.14 -3.26 5.24
C THR A 217 8.80 -1.94 4.53
N ALA A 218 9.40 -1.66 3.37
CA ALA A 218 9.13 -0.43 2.63
C ALA A 218 7.65 -0.30 2.21
N VAL A 219 7.00 -1.38 1.79
CA VAL A 219 5.56 -1.39 1.49
C VAL A 219 4.74 -1.18 2.76
N GLY A 220 5.13 -1.79 3.88
CA GLY A 220 4.51 -1.53 5.19
C GLY A 220 4.60 -0.05 5.58
N ASP A 221 5.78 0.55 5.45
CA ASP A 221 6.00 1.96 5.76
C ASP A 221 5.22 2.89 4.81
N MET A 222 5.08 2.53 3.53
CA MET A 222 4.20 3.24 2.59
C MET A 222 2.74 3.22 3.05
N LEU A 223 2.24 2.07 3.52
CA LEU A 223 0.87 1.96 4.04
C LEU A 223 0.71 2.79 5.32
N THR A 224 1.68 2.75 6.22
CA THR A 224 1.68 3.59 7.43
C THR A 224 1.69 5.08 7.08
N ALA A 225 2.55 5.52 6.15
CA ALA A 225 2.61 6.90 5.67
C ALA A 225 1.29 7.34 5.04
N TYR A 226 0.66 6.47 4.24
CA TYR A 226 -0.67 6.72 3.67
C TYR A 226 -1.73 6.93 4.76
N THR A 227 -1.78 6.03 5.75
CA THR A 227 -2.76 6.12 6.85
C THR A 227 -2.51 7.34 7.74
N ASP A 228 -1.25 7.68 8.01
CA ASP A 228 -0.86 8.89 8.73
C ASP A 228 -1.35 10.15 8.01
N ALA A 229 -1.08 10.26 6.70
CA ALA A 229 -1.53 11.38 5.88
C ALA A 229 -3.07 11.49 5.83
N ALA A 230 -3.78 10.38 5.63
CA ALA A 230 -5.24 10.33 5.57
C ALA A 230 -5.94 10.61 6.92
N GLY A 231 -5.19 10.57 8.02
CA GLY A 231 -5.68 10.79 9.38
C GLY A 231 -5.41 12.20 9.92
N ARG A 232 -4.81 13.10 9.12
CA ARG A 232 -4.48 14.44 9.58
C ARG A 232 -5.73 15.30 9.76
N ALA A 233 -5.63 16.27 10.67
CA ALA A 233 -6.67 17.26 10.86
C ALA A 233 -6.55 18.32 9.74
N ALA A 234 -7.68 18.63 9.11
CA ALA A 234 -7.74 19.58 8.00
C ALA A 234 -7.70 21.03 8.49
N ASP A 235 -6.85 21.85 7.86
CA ASP A 235 -6.89 23.32 7.97
C ASP A 235 -7.88 23.90 6.95
N PHE A 236 -8.00 23.25 5.80
CA PHE A 236 -8.89 23.63 4.70
C PHE A 236 -9.74 22.43 4.29
N THR A 237 -11.05 22.63 4.18
CA THR A 237 -12.02 21.58 3.83
C THR A 237 -12.77 21.98 2.57
N GLU A 238 -12.82 21.08 1.59
CA GLU A 238 -13.52 21.24 0.31
C GLU A 238 -13.15 22.51 -0.49
N LEU A 239 -11.89 22.94 -0.41
CA LEU A 239 -11.41 24.14 -1.10
C LEU A 239 -11.69 24.05 -2.61
N GLY A 240 -12.35 25.06 -3.17
CA GLY A 240 -12.70 25.08 -4.60
C GLY A 240 -13.66 23.96 -5.03
N ALA A 241 -14.31 23.27 -4.09
CA ALA A 241 -15.08 22.05 -4.35
C ALA A 241 -14.28 20.95 -5.11
N GLY A 242 -12.95 20.96 -4.96
CA GLY A 242 -12.04 20.06 -5.65
C GLY A 242 -11.38 20.66 -6.90
N ASP A 243 -11.88 21.76 -7.45
CA ASP A 243 -11.17 22.48 -8.50
C ASP A 243 -10.28 23.57 -7.90
N ILE A 244 -8.97 23.32 -7.90
CA ILE A 244 -7.96 24.26 -7.36
C ILE A 244 -7.18 24.97 -8.46
N SER A 245 -7.69 24.96 -9.70
CA SER A 245 -7.07 25.59 -10.86
C SER A 245 -6.74 27.06 -10.59
N GLY A 246 -5.48 27.47 -10.81
CA GLY A 246 -5.05 28.86 -10.67
C GLY A 246 -4.83 29.34 -9.24
N MET A 247 -5.02 28.47 -8.24
CA MET A 247 -4.93 28.86 -6.84
C MET A 247 -3.47 28.97 -6.37
N THR A 248 -3.26 29.83 -5.38
CA THR A 248 -2.02 29.89 -4.60
C THR A 248 -2.31 29.37 -3.19
N LEU A 249 -1.66 28.27 -2.83
CA LEU A 249 -1.93 27.52 -1.61
C LEU A 249 -0.79 27.72 -0.61
N PRO A 250 -1.05 28.33 0.57
CA PRO A 250 -0.09 28.33 1.67
C PRO A 250 0.10 26.92 2.24
N ALA A 251 1.07 26.74 3.12
CA ALA A 251 1.25 25.49 3.84
C ALA A 251 0.06 25.15 4.75
N GLY A 252 -0.26 23.86 4.86
CA GLY A 252 -1.40 23.37 5.62
C GLY A 252 -1.86 21.98 5.18
N THR A 253 -2.84 21.45 5.92
CA THR A 253 -3.58 20.24 5.57
C THR A 253 -4.85 20.60 4.82
N TYR A 254 -5.05 20.03 3.64
CA TYR A 254 -6.21 20.24 2.78
C TYR A 254 -6.97 18.93 2.62
N LYS A 255 -8.29 18.96 2.76
CA LYS A 255 -9.12 17.76 2.71
C LYS A 255 -10.30 17.93 1.76
N TRP A 256 -10.48 16.94 0.89
CA TRP A 256 -11.61 16.84 -0.03
C TRP A 256 -12.27 15.46 0.06
N SER A 257 -13.60 15.47 0.13
CA SER A 257 -14.43 14.29 -0.11
C SER A 257 -14.64 14.01 -1.61
N THR A 258 -14.32 14.98 -2.46
CA THR A 258 -14.35 14.88 -3.93
C THR A 258 -12.96 14.55 -4.51
N GLY A 259 -12.89 14.52 -5.85
CA GLY A 259 -11.61 14.50 -6.57
C GLY A 259 -11.03 15.90 -6.69
N VAL A 260 -9.71 15.96 -6.87
CA VAL A 260 -9.01 17.23 -7.10
C VAL A 260 -8.65 17.37 -8.58
N LEU A 261 -9.07 18.47 -9.17
CA LEU A 261 -8.83 18.83 -10.56
C LEU A 261 -7.96 20.09 -10.64
N MET A 262 -7.01 20.06 -11.56
CA MET A 262 -6.12 21.17 -11.89
C MET A 262 -6.06 21.33 -13.40
N THR A 263 -6.72 22.37 -13.91
CA THR A 263 -6.76 22.73 -15.35
C THR A 263 -5.90 23.94 -15.70
N SER A 264 -5.40 24.66 -14.70
CA SER A 264 -4.38 25.69 -14.80
C SER A 264 -3.41 25.60 -13.63
N ASP A 265 -2.25 26.24 -13.77
CA ASP A 265 -1.14 26.14 -12.82
C ASP A 265 -1.58 26.46 -11.38
N VAL A 266 -1.05 25.68 -10.44
CA VAL A 266 -1.29 25.85 -9.00
C VAL A 266 0.03 26.21 -8.34
N THR A 267 0.05 27.24 -7.50
CA THR A 267 1.27 27.65 -6.80
C THR A 267 1.23 27.22 -5.34
N LEU A 268 2.26 26.53 -4.86
CA LEU A 268 2.47 26.26 -3.44
C LEU A 268 3.47 27.29 -2.90
N THR A 269 3.03 28.10 -1.94
CA THR A 269 3.84 29.22 -1.43
C THR A 269 4.14 29.08 0.05
N GLY A 270 5.42 29.01 0.38
CA GLY A 270 5.88 28.87 1.76
C GLY A 270 7.40 28.71 1.83
N GLY A 271 7.93 28.61 3.04
CA GLY A 271 9.35 28.43 3.29
C GLY A 271 9.85 26.99 3.10
N PRO A 272 11.18 26.77 3.21
CA PRO A 272 11.80 25.46 3.01
C PRO A 272 11.46 24.42 4.10
N ASN A 273 10.89 24.86 5.22
CA ASN A 273 10.45 23.99 6.32
C ASN A 273 8.92 23.85 6.39
N ASP A 274 8.21 24.52 5.49
CA ASP A 274 6.75 24.47 5.47
C ASP A 274 6.27 23.17 4.82
N VAL A 275 5.11 22.68 5.24
CA VAL A 275 4.58 21.36 4.87
C VAL A 275 3.17 21.47 4.29
N TRP A 276 2.91 20.69 3.25
CA TRP A 276 1.59 20.53 2.64
C TRP A 276 1.16 19.07 2.69
N ILE A 277 -0.08 18.84 3.14
CA ILE A 277 -0.72 17.53 3.06
C ILE A 277 -2.05 17.69 2.36
N PHE A 278 -2.20 17.02 1.23
CA PHE A 278 -3.43 17.00 0.44
C PHE A 278 -4.09 15.63 0.61
N GLU A 279 -5.22 15.58 1.32
CA GLU A 279 -6.07 14.41 1.52
C GLU A 279 -7.21 14.42 0.51
N VAL A 280 -7.19 13.48 -0.44
CA VAL A 280 -8.17 13.41 -1.54
C VAL A 280 -8.90 12.08 -1.49
N ALA A 281 -10.21 12.12 -1.24
CA ALA A 281 -11.03 10.91 -1.14
C ALA A 281 -11.30 10.25 -2.50
N GLN A 282 -11.30 11.01 -3.60
CA GLN A 282 -11.40 10.47 -4.96
C GLN A 282 -10.07 10.63 -5.72
N ASP A 283 -10.13 10.83 -7.03
CA ASP A 283 -8.96 10.86 -7.91
C ASP A 283 -8.33 12.26 -7.97
N VAL A 284 -7.05 12.33 -8.32
CA VAL A 284 -6.35 13.58 -8.65
C VAL A 284 -6.08 13.62 -10.14
N THR A 285 -6.47 14.71 -10.80
CA THR A 285 -6.20 14.94 -12.22
C THR A 285 -5.45 16.26 -12.43
N LEU A 286 -4.22 16.14 -12.93
CA LEU A 286 -3.43 17.25 -13.46
C LEU A 286 -3.63 17.28 -14.98
N ALA A 287 -4.27 18.33 -15.51
CA ALA A 287 -4.50 18.43 -16.95
C ALA A 287 -3.20 18.61 -17.75
N ASN A 288 -3.30 18.51 -19.08
CA ASN A 288 -2.14 18.65 -19.96
C ASN A 288 -1.47 20.03 -19.81
N GLY A 289 -0.14 20.05 -19.69
CA GLY A 289 0.68 21.25 -19.60
C GLY A 289 0.59 22.00 -18.27
N VAL A 290 -0.25 21.55 -17.33
CA VAL A 290 -0.43 22.18 -16.01
C VAL A 290 0.78 21.91 -15.13
N LYS A 291 1.18 22.92 -14.36
CA LYS A 291 2.32 22.85 -13.45
C LYS A 291 1.90 23.16 -12.02
N ILE A 292 2.50 22.42 -11.09
CA ILE A 292 2.59 22.85 -9.71
C ILE A 292 3.86 23.66 -9.55
N VAL A 293 3.72 24.92 -9.15
CA VAL A 293 4.81 25.88 -9.02
C VAL A 293 5.16 26.04 -7.55
N LEU A 294 6.44 25.88 -7.21
CA LEU A 294 6.93 26.15 -5.86
C LEU A 294 7.43 27.59 -5.74
N ALA A 295 6.94 28.31 -4.73
CA ALA A 295 7.31 29.69 -4.42
C ALA A 295 7.73 29.85 -2.95
N GLY A 296 8.48 30.90 -2.65
CA GLY A 296 8.88 31.25 -1.27
C GLY A 296 9.97 30.36 -0.65
N GLY A 297 10.48 29.37 -1.39
CA GLY A 297 11.44 28.38 -0.91
C GLY A 297 10.83 27.03 -0.56
N ALA A 298 9.54 26.80 -0.86
CA ALA A 298 8.88 25.52 -0.71
C ALA A 298 9.68 24.40 -1.40
N LEU A 299 9.74 23.23 -0.75
CA LEU A 299 10.51 22.08 -1.22
C LEU A 299 9.61 20.88 -1.52
N PRO A 300 9.87 20.12 -2.60
CA PRO A 300 9.05 18.97 -2.99
C PRO A 300 8.96 17.90 -1.89
N LYS A 301 10.04 17.71 -1.13
CA LYS A 301 10.11 16.71 -0.05
C LYS A 301 9.13 16.95 1.11
N ASN A 302 8.57 18.16 1.23
CA ASN A 302 7.61 18.52 2.28
C ASN A 302 6.15 18.56 1.77
N ILE A 303 5.90 18.11 0.54
CA ILE A 303 4.57 18.12 -0.07
C ILE A 303 4.10 16.68 -0.21
N PHE A 304 2.94 16.37 0.35
CA PHE A 304 2.38 15.02 0.38
C PHE A 304 0.97 15.00 -0.21
N TRP A 305 0.74 14.09 -1.16
CA TRP A 305 -0.54 13.87 -1.82
C TRP A 305 -1.05 12.49 -1.44
N GLN A 306 -2.01 12.42 -0.52
CA GLN A 306 -2.71 11.19 -0.18
C GLN A 306 -3.96 11.08 -1.04
N VAL A 307 -4.05 10.03 -1.85
CA VAL A 307 -5.14 9.87 -2.84
C VAL A 307 -5.82 8.50 -2.69
N ALA A 308 -7.11 8.51 -2.38
CA ALA A 308 -7.91 7.32 -2.11
C ALA A 308 -8.77 6.85 -3.29
N GLY A 309 -8.83 7.64 -4.37
CA GLY A 309 -9.74 7.44 -5.50
C GLY A 309 -9.63 6.11 -6.21
N GLY A 310 -10.67 5.79 -6.98
CA GLY A 310 -10.83 4.50 -7.66
C GLY A 310 -9.84 4.28 -8.79
N THR A 311 -9.36 5.35 -9.44
CA THR A 311 -8.33 5.28 -10.49
C THR A 311 -6.96 5.71 -9.96
N GLY A 312 -6.92 6.68 -9.05
CA GLY A 312 -5.72 7.18 -8.38
C GLY A 312 -5.32 8.57 -8.90
N VAL A 313 -4.11 8.68 -9.45
CA VAL A 313 -3.54 9.96 -9.90
C VAL A 313 -3.25 9.91 -11.40
N ALA A 314 -3.79 10.87 -12.14
CA ALA A 314 -3.54 11.07 -13.56
C ALA A 314 -2.79 12.38 -13.79
N ILE A 315 -1.56 12.29 -14.31
CA ILE A 315 -0.72 13.44 -14.65
C ILE A 315 -0.71 13.56 -16.17
N GLY A 316 -1.27 14.66 -16.68
CA GLY A 316 -1.45 14.96 -18.09
C GLY A 316 -0.15 15.07 -18.87
N THR A 317 -0.26 15.14 -20.20
CA THR A 317 0.91 15.28 -21.08
C THR A 317 1.61 16.59 -20.76
N THR A 318 2.95 16.57 -20.74
CA THR A 318 3.80 17.75 -20.47
C THR A 318 3.52 18.48 -19.14
N ALA A 319 2.74 17.87 -18.25
CA ALA A 319 2.42 18.45 -16.95
C ALA A 319 3.59 18.29 -15.97
N HIS A 320 3.64 19.14 -14.93
CA HIS A 320 4.69 19.13 -13.92
C HIS A 320 4.12 18.97 -12.52
N MET A 321 4.56 17.93 -11.82
CA MET A 321 4.11 17.58 -10.48
C MET A 321 5.22 17.77 -9.45
N GLU A 322 4.83 18.26 -8.28
CA GLU A 322 5.74 18.48 -7.15
C GLU A 322 5.23 17.70 -5.93
N GLY A 323 6.11 16.89 -5.34
CA GLY A 323 5.85 16.22 -4.06
C GLY A 323 5.79 14.69 -4.07
N VAL A 324 5.48 14.14 -2.90
CA VAL A 324 5.36 12.71 -2.63
C VAL A 324 3.91 12.29 -2.80
N ILE A 325 3.64 11.39 -3.74
CA ILE A 325 2.29 10.85 -3.98
C ILE A 325 2.16 9.50 -3.27
N LEU A 326 1.16 9.38 -2.41
CA LEU A 326 0.72 8.18 -1.68
C LEU A 326 -0.67 7.79 -2.20
N ALA A 327 -0.74 6.86 -3.16
CA ALA A 327 -1.98 6.47 -3.82
C ALA A 327 -2.42 5.05 -3.45
N THR A 328 -3.72 4.86 -3.18
CA THR A 328 -4.31 3.51 -3.05
C THR A 328 -4.41 2.76 -4.38
N LYS A 329 -4.45 3.52 -5.47
CA LYS A 329 -4.60 3.02 -6.84
C LYS A 329 -3.43 3.48 -7.70
N ALA A 330 -3.66 3.56 -9.01
CA ALA A 330 -2.58 3.74 -9.95
C ALA A 330 -2.08 5.19 -9.96
N ILE A 331 -0.80 5.36 -10.29
CA ILE A 331 -0.23 6.66 -10.64
C ILE A 331 0.17 6.59 -12.10
N THR A 332 -0.44 7.42 -12.94
CA THR A 332 -0.25 7.43 -14.39
C THR A 332 0.33 8.75 -14.84
N LEU A 333 1.47 8.72 -15.51
CA LEU A 333 2.12 9.89 -16.10
C LEU A 333 2.10 9.76 -17.63
N ASN A 334 1.49 10.74 -18.28
CA ASN A 334 1.40 10.77 -19.74
C ASN A 334 2.65 11.40 -20.38
N THR A 335 2.72 11.33 -21.71
CA THR A 335 3.87 11.76 -22.53
C THR A 335 4.45 13.11 -22.09
N GLY A 336 5.74 13.11 -21.76
CA GLY A 336 6.50 14.31 -21.42
C GLY A 336 6.19 14.89 -20.04
N ALA A 337 5.39 14.23 -19.22
CA ALA A 337 5.17 14.66 -17.83
C ALA A 337 6.48 14.61 -17.03
N THR A 338 6.61 15.54 -16.08
CA THR A 338 7.79 15.65 -15.22
C THR A 338 7.40 15.71 -13.76
N VAL A 339 8.21 15.11 -12.89
CA VAL A 339 7.93 15.07 -11.46
C VAL A 339 9.22 15.27 -10.65
N ASN A 340 9.18 16.18 -9.69
CA ASN A 340 10.15 16.27 -8.61
C ASN A 340 9.48 15.72 -7.35
N GLY A 341 9.78 14.47 -7.00
CA GLY A 341 8.88 13.76 -6.10
C GLY A 341 9.10 12.27 -5.99
N ARG A 342 8.10 11.61 -5.40
CA ARG A 342 8.06 10.15 -5.26
C ARG A 342 6.69 9.64 -5.68
N LEU A 343 6.65 8.49 -6.32
CA LEU A 343 5.43 7.80 -6.74
C LEU A 343 5.28 6.53 -5.90
N LEU A 344 4.47 6.59 -4.85
CA LEU A 344 4.24 5.49 -3.91
C LEU A 344 2.80 4.97 -4.11
N ALA A 345 2.65 3.90 -4.88
CA ALA A 345 1.36 3.36 -5.30
C ALA A 345 1.09 1.97 -4.71
N GLN A 346 -0.07 1.78 -4.08
CA GLN A 346 -0.49 0.46 -3.61
C GLN A 346 -0.91 -0.48 -4.75
N THR A 347 -1.00 0.02 -6.00
CA THR A 347 -1.15 -0.81 -7.19
C THR A 347 -0.02 -0.57 -8.19
N ALA A 348 -0.28 0.14 -9.28
CA ALA A 348 0.62 0.24 -10.42
C ALA A 348 1.10 1.67 -10.66
N VAL A 349 2.31 1.80 -11.18
CA VAL A 349 2.83 3.06 -11.74
C VAL A 349 3.03 2.87 -13.24
N THR A 350 2.42 3.74 -14.05
CA THR A 350 2.50 3.69 -15.52
C THR A 350 3.10 4.99 -16.04
N LEU A 351 4.19 4.87 -16.80
CA LEU A 351 4.97 5.98 -17.31
C LEU A 351 4.97 5.99 -18.85
N ASN A 352 4.90 7.17 -19.44
CA ASN A 352 5.03 7.34 -20.89
C ASN A 352 5.96 8.52 -21.18
N ALA A 353 7.20 8.25 -21.59
CA ALA A 353 8.23 9.22 -21.93
C ALA A 353 8.35 10.36 -20.91
N VAL A 354 8.65 10.03 -19.66
CA VAL A 354 8.59 10.96 -18.51
C VAL A 354 9.97 11.27 -17.94
N ALA A 355 10.08 12.36 -17.19
CA ALA A 355 11.24 12.60 -16.33
C ALA A 355 10.82 12.62 -14.84
N LEU A 356 11.48 11.83 -14.00
CA LEU A 356 11.18 11.74 -12.57
C LEU A 356 12.47 11.88 -11.77
N THR A 357 12.50 12.83 -10.84
CA THR A 357 13.67 13.11 -10.00
C THR A 357 13.30 13.00 -8.53
N GLN A 358 14.03 12.17 -7.80
CA GLN A 358 13.90 12.06 -6.35
C GLN A 358 14.25 13.38 -5.66
N PRO A 359 13.42 13.87 -4.71
CA PRO A 359 13.76 15.05 -3.93
C PRO A 359 15.05 14.85 -3.13
N ALA A 360 15.82 15.93 -2.97
CA ALA A 360 16.96 15.93 -2.05
C ALA A 360 16.50 15.59 -0.61
N PRO A 361 17.34 14.93 0.21
CA PRO A 361 17.03 14.61 1.60
C PRO A 361 16.66 15.82 2.44
#